data_AF-A0AA95IWW6-F1
#
_entry.id   AF-A0AA95IWW6-F1
#
_cell.length_a   1.000
_cell.length_b   1.000
_cell.length_c   1.000
_cell.angle_alpha   90.00
_cell.angle_beta   90.00
_cell.angle_gamma   90.00
#
_symmetry.space_group_name_H-M   'P 1'
#
loop_
_entity.id
_entity.type
_entity.pdbx_description
1 polymer ?
#
loop_
_entity_poly.entity_id
_entity_poly.type
_entity_poly.pdbx_seq_one_letter_code
_entity_poly.pdbx_strand_id
1 'polypeptide(L)' 'MITLFVYDKITGQLLYQDMGSINSIMLDLTDDKDFTLTQPPNYDKPWYWYNNQWNDKPSN' A
#
# COMPACT_ATOMS: atom_id res chain seq x y z
N MET A 1 -0.50 11.90 13.21
CA MET A 1 -0.03 11.96 11.81
C MET A 1 -0.13 10.56 11.26
N ILE A 2 -0.83 10.38 10.14
CA ILE A 2 -1.04 9.05 9.55
C ILE A 2 -0.12 8.93 8.34
N THR A 3 0.54 7.78 8.23
CA THR A 3 1.37 7.43 7.08
C THR A 3 0.60 6.46 6.22
N LEU A 4 0.44 6.79 4.95
CA LEU A 4 -0.07 5.87 3.94
C LEU A 4 1.09 5.33 3.13
N PHE A 5 1.10 4.01 2.95
CA PHE A 5 2.01 3.33 2.04
C PHE A 5 1.26 3.11 0.73
N VAL A 6 1.71 3.75 -0.34
CA VAL A 6 1.03 3.75 -1.64
C VAL A 6 1.76 2.81 -2.60
N TYR A 7 0.99 1.99 -3.28
CA TYR A 7 1.45 0.92 -4.17
C TYR A 7 0.85 1.09 -5.55
N ASP A 8 1.55 0.58 -6.55
CA ASP A 8 0.99 0.34 -7.87
C ASP A 8 0.03 -0.85 -7.80
N LYS A 9 -1.24 -0.66 -8.20
CA LYS A 9 -2.31 -1.66 -8.05
C LYS A 9 -2.09 -2.91 -8.90
N ILE A 10 -1.35 -2.80 -10.00
CA ILE A 10 -1.14 -3.90 -10.96
C ILE A 10 0.04 -4.78 -10.52
N THR A 11 1.14 -4.14 -10.15
CA THR A 11 2.42 -4.80 -9.84
C THR A 11 2.60 -5.09 -8.36
N GLY A 12 1.89 -4.37 -7.47
CA GLY A 12 2.03 -4.46 -6.03
C GLY A 12 3.35 -3.88 -5.50
N GLN A 13 4.06 -3.08 -6.29
CA GLN A 13 5.30 -2.43 -5.87
C GLN A 13 5.00 -1.17 -5.06
N LEU A 14 5.75 -0.95 -3.98
CA LEU A 14 5.68 0.31 -3.23
C LEU A 14 6.16 1.44 -4.14
N LEU A 15 5.34 2.49 -4.25
CA LEU A 15 5.70 3.70 -4.99
C LEU A 15 6.29 4.75 -4.06
N TYR A 16 5.55 5.13 -3.02
CA TYR A 16 5.95 6.16 -2.07
C TYR A 16 5.17 6.08 -0.76
N GLN A 17 5.65 6.83 0.24
CA GLN A 17 4.96 7.04 1.51
C GLN A 17 4.40 8.47 1.52
N ASP A 18 3.18 8.62 2.00
CA ASP A 18 2.54 9.93 2.13
C ASP A 18 2.16 10.18 3.59
N MET A 19 2.47 11.38 4.08
CA MET A 19 2.26 11.80 5.45
C MET A 19 1.45 13.10 5.45
N GLY A 20 0.22 13.05 5.95
CA GLY A 20 -0.66 14.19 5.87
C GLY A 20 -2.07 13.94 6.38
N SER A 21 -2.99 14.82 5.97
CA SER A 21 -4.42 14.64 6.19
C SER A 21 -4.92 13.52 5.28
N ILE A 22 -5.62 12.53 5.84
CA ILE A 22 -6.24 11.45 5.06
C ILE A 22 -7.06 12.04 3.91
N ASN A 23 -7.85 13.09 4.16
CA ASN A 23 -8.71 13.66 3.14
C ASN A 23 -7.93 14.19 1.94
N SER A 24 -6.77 14.79 2.16
CA SER A 24 -5.92 15.29 1.07
C SER A 24 -5.30 14.14 0.30
N ILE A 25 -4.74 13.15 1.00
CA ILE A 25 -4.10 12.00 0.36
C ILE A 25 -5.10 11.17 -0.46
N MET A 26 -6.32 10.99 0.06
CA MET A 26 -7.39 10.27 -0.63
C MET A 26 -7.90 10.99 -1.87
N LEU A 27 -7.81 12.32 -1.94
CA LEU A 27 -8.17 13.09 -3.13
C LEU A 27 -7.11 12.96 -4.25
N ASP A 28 -5.85 12.77 -3.88
CA ASP A 28 -4.72 12.63 -4.81
C ASP A 28 -4.49 11.18 -5.27
N LEU A 29 -5.15 10.21 -4.63
CA LEU A 29 -5.11 8.80 -4.98
C LEU A 29 -5.97 8.52 -6.23
N THR A 30 -5.30 8.09 -7.28
CA THR A 30 -5.87 7.68 -8.57
C THR A 30 -6.17 6.17 -8.57
N ASP A 31 -7.10 5.69 -9.41
CA ASP A 31 -7.60 4.30 -9.39
C ASP A 31 -6.55 3.23 -9.76
N ASP A 32 -5.41 3.64 -10.31
CA ASP A 32 -4.23 2.80 -10.59
C ASP A 32 -3.38 2.51 -9.34
N LYS A 33 -3.72 3.11 -8.19
CA LYS A 33 -3.00 2.94 -6.93
C LYS A 33 -3.77 2.11 -5.93
N ASP A 34 -3.04 1.42 -5.06
CA ASP A 34 -3.54 0.78 -3.86
C ASP A 34 -2.82 1.36 -2.64
N PHE A 35 -3.37 1.22 -1.44
CA PHE A 35 -2.75 1.77 -0.23
C PHE A 35 -3.04 0.96 1.02
N THR A 36 -2.18 1.15 2.02
CA THR A 36 -2.37 0.59 3.36
C THR A 36 -1.81 1.52 4.42
N LEU A 37 -2.35 1.38 5.63
CA LEU A 37 -1.88 2.07 6.84
C LEU A 37 -0.79 1.29 7.57
N THR A 38 -0.58 0.03 7.20
CA THR A 38 0.38 -0.86 7.84
C THR A 38 1.61 -0.98 6.97
N GLN A 39 2.81 -0.87 7.54
CA GLN A 39 4.05 -1.08 6.78
C GLN A 39 4.27 -2.58 6.49
N PRO A 40 4.76 -3.00 5.31
CA PRO A 40 5.16 -4.37 5.04
C PRO A 40 6.41 -4.75 5.85
N PRO A 41 6.67 -6.04 6.08
CA PRO A 41 7.83 -6.49 6.86
C PRO A 41 9.18 -6.03 6.27
N ASN A 42 9.29 -5.98 4.95
CA ASN A 42 10.44 -5.47 4.21
C ASN A 42 10.03 -5.07 2.78
N TYR A 43 11.00 -4.63 1.96
CA TYR A 43 10.78 -4.18 0.58
C TYR A 43 11.50 -5.05 -0.46
N ASP A 44 12.00 -6.21 -0.07
CA ASP A 44 12.78 -7.10 -0.95
C ASP A 44 11.91 -7.83 -1.98
N LYS A 45 10.59 -7.85 -1.76
CA LYS A 45 9.59 -8.47 -2.63
C LYS A 45 8.23 -7.75 -2.52
N PRO A 46 7.32 -7.97 -3.47
CA PRO A 46 5.92 -7.55 -3.33
C PRO A 46 5.25 -8.27 -2.16
N TRP A 47 4.43 -7.54 -1.39
CA TRP A 47 3.63 -8.05 -0.28
C TRP A 47 2.14 -7.84 -0.55
N TYR A 48 1.31 -8.76 -0.07
CA TYR A 48 -0.13 -8.71 -0.27
C TYR A 48 -0.84 -8.65 1.08
N TRP A 49 -1.73 -7.66 1.25
CA TRP A 49 -2.51 -7.48 2.47
C TRP A 49 -3.85 -8.21 2.37
N TYR A 50 -3.99 -9.30 3.13
CA TYR A 50 -5.26 -10.04 3.24
C TYR A 50 -5.33 -10.75 4.60
N ASN A 51 -6.55 -11.08 5.06
CA ASN A 51 -6.78 -11.65 6.40
C ASN A 51 -6.14 -10.82 7.54
N ASN A 52 -6.15 -9.49 7.41
CA ASN A 52 -5.55 -8.55 8.37
C ASN A 52 -4.05 -8.77 8.65
N GLN A 53 -3.31 -9.33 7.69
CA GLN A 53 -1.86 -9.54 7.81
C GLN A 53 -1.17 -9.43 6.45
N TRP A 54 0.15 -9.25 6.49
CA TRP A 54 1.00 -9.30 5.30
C TRP A 54 1.33 -10.73 4.94
N ASN A 55 1.20 -11.07 3.66
CA ASN A 55 1.50 -12.41 3.17
C ASN A 55 2.22 -12.37 1.83
N ASP A 56 2.74 -13.53 1.45
CA ASP A 56 3.19 -13.82 0.09
C ASP A 56 2.05 -13.74 -0.93
N LYS A 57 2.43 -13.81 -2.21
CA LYS A 57 1.47 -13.87 -3.30
C LYS A 57 0.49 -15.03 -3.06
N PRO A 58 -0.82 -14.79 -3.08
CA PRO A 58 -1.79 -15.86 -2.93
C PRO A 58 -1.62 -16.90 -4.05
N SER A 59 -1.68 -18.18 -3.68
CA SER A 59 -1.77 -19.28 -4.62
C SER A 59 -3.15 -19.22 -5.28
N ASN A 60 -3.20 -19.03 -6.61
CA ASN A 60 -4.44 -19.16 -7.39
C ASN A 60 -5.00 -20.59 -7.33
#